data_AF-A0A1R1XA25-F1
#
_entry.id   AF-A0A1R1XA25-F1
#
_cell.length_a   1.000
_cell.length_b   1.000
_cell.length_c   1.000
_cell.angle_alpha   90.00
_cell.angle_beta   90.00
_cell.angle_gamma   90.00
#
_symmetry.space_group_name_H-M   'P 1'
#
loop_
_entity.id
_entity.type
_entity.pdbx_description
1 polymer ?
#
loop_
_entity_poly.entity_id
_entity_poly.type
_entity_poly.pdbx_seq_one_letter_code
_entity_poly.pdbx_strand_id
1 'polypeptide(L)'
;MSFSDVNSDSIVWGLFKLCVNTLKKILNIQFIEHICRGIKFLNEDCKLIHGNIQLASIYVARSGDWKIFGFELLDSLDEPRPKFMNANSLGYKYSEISS
;
A
#
# COMPACT_ATOMS: atom_id res chain seq x y z
N MET A 1 -22.97 -22.54 36.53
CA MET A 1 -21.94 -21.51 36.25
C MET A 1 -22.63 -20.17 36.34
N SER A 2 -22.46 -19.45 37.45
CA SER A 2 -23.15 -18.17 37.70
C SER A 2 -22.60 -17.09 36.77
N PHE A 3 -23.48 -16.20 36.32
CA PHE A 3 -23.21 -15.10 35.39
C PHE A 3 -22.32 -13.98 35.99
N SER A 4 -21.63 -14.24 37.11
CA SER A 4 -20.96 -13.27 37.97
C SER A 4 -19.48 -13.02 37.64
N ASP A 5 -18.89 -13.78 36.71
CA ASP A 5 -17.43 -13.75 36.48
C ASP A 5 -17.03 -13.02 35.19
N VAL A 6 -17.94 -12.28 34.56
CA VAL A 6 -17.55 -11.37 33.46
C VAL A 6 -17.05 -10.07 34.07
N ASN A 7 -15.74 -10.02 34.34
CA ASN A 7 -15.08 -8.86 34.91
C ASN A 7 -15.38 -7.61 34.05
N SER A 8 -15.91 -6.54 34.65
CA SER A 8 -16.42 -5.36 33.91
C SER A 8 -15.36 -4.75 32.98
N ASP A 9 -14.09 -4.85 33.40
CA ASP A 9 -12.93 -4.41 32.64
C ASP A 9 -12.81 -5.15 31.30
N SER A 10 -13.17 -6.42 31.24
CA SER A 10 -13.14 -7.21 30.01
C SER A 10 -14.21 -6.78 29.00
N ILE A 11 -15.38 -6.37 29.48
CA ILE A 11 -16.46 -5.84 28.63
C ILE A 11 -16.09 -4.46 28.11
N VAL A 12 -15.60 -3.58 28.98
CA VAL A 12 -15.17 -2.22 28.61
C VAL A 12 -14.00 -2.28 27.61
N TRP A 13 -13.00 -3.13 27.85
CA TRP A 13 -11.91 -3.37 26.90
C TRP A 13 -12.40 -3.99 25.58
N GLY A 14 -13.38 -4.90 25.63
CA GLY A 14 -13.99 -5.50 24.44
C GLY A 14 -14.69 -4.47 23.57
N LEU A 15 -15.50 -3.59 24.17
CA LEU A 15 -16.19 -2.49 23.47
C LEU A 15 -15.21 -1.46 22.93
N PHE A 16 -14.16 -1.11 23.70
CA PHE A 16 -13.09 -0.22 23.22
C PHE A 16 -12.36 -0.82 22.01
N LYS A 17 -11.97 -2.09 22.08
CA LYS A 17 -11.29 -2.80 20.99
C LYS A 17 -12.17 -2.93 19.75
N LEU A 18 -13.47 -3.19 19.92
CA LEU A 18 -14.45 -3.19 18.84
C LEU A 18 -14.58 -1.81 18.19
N CYS A 19 -14.70 -0.76 18.99
CA CYS A 19 -14.82 0.62 18.51
C CYS A 19 -13.58 1.03 17.71
N VAL A 20 -12.37 0.77 18.23
CA VAL A 20 -11.10 1.04 17.53
C VAL A 20 -10.99 0.25 16.23
N ASN A 21 -11.40 -1.02 16.21
CA ASN A 21 -11.36 -1.84 14.99
C ASN A 21 -12.37 -1.36 13.94
N THR A 22 -13.56 -0.94 14.36
CA THR A 22 -14.58 -0.37 13.48
C THR A 22 -14.13 0.98 12.92
N LEU A 23 -13.55 1.86 13.75
CA LEU A 23 -12.96 3.12 13.30
C LEU A 23 -11.81 2.91 12.30
N LYS A 24 -10.92 1.94 12.55
CA LYS A 24 -9.85 1.56 11.61
C LYS A 24 -10.40 1.07 10.26
N LYS A 25 -11.55 0.40 10.25
CA LYS A 25 -12.24 -0.03 9.03
C LYS A 25 -12.89 1.15 8.29
N ILE A 26 -13.55 2.05 9.02
CA ILE A 26 -14.25 3.21 8.43
C ILE A 26 -13.27 4.24 7.86
N LEU A 27 -12.11 4.45 8.51
CA LEU A 27 -11.16 5.51 8.15
C LEU A 27 -10.16 5.11 7.06
N ASN A 28 -10.24 3.92 6.46
CA ASN A 28 -9.32 3.42 5.42
C ASN A 28 -7.82 3.46 5.83
N ILE A 29 -7.48 3.55 7.12
CA ILE A 29 -6.09 3.73 7.58
C ILE A 29 -5.23 2.51 7.22
N GLN A 30 -5.81 1.30 7.28
CA GLN A 30 -5.09 0.07 6.95
C GLN A 30 -4.65 -0.01 5.49
N PHE A 31 -5.42 0.62 4.58
CA PHE A 31 -5.06 0.71 3.16
C PHE A 31 -3.77 1.50 2.99
N ILE A 32 -3.73 2.73 3.52
CA ILE A 32 -2.59 3.64 3.38
C ILE A 32 -1.33 3.00 3.97
N GLU A 33 -1.45 2.36 5.13
CA GLU A 33 -0.33 1.70 5.78
C GLU A 33 0.30 0.59 4.92
N HIS A 34 -0.52 -0.28 4.31
CA HIS A 34 -0.01 -1.36 3.47
C HIS A 34 0.70 -0.84 2.22
N ILE A 35 0.15 0.20 1.60
CA ILE A 35 0.76 0.82 0.42
C ILE A 35 2.07 1.50 0.79
N CYS A 36 2.10 2.30 1.86
CA CYS A 36 3.34 2.92 2.32
C CYS A 36 4.43 1.89 2.65
N ARG A 37 4.07 0.76 3.27
CA ARG A 37 5.02 -0.33 3.54
C ARG A 37 5.55 -0.97 2.26
N GLY A 38 4.67 -1.23 1.28
CA GLY A 38 5.08 -1.78 -0.01
C GLY A 38 6.01 -0.86 -0.79
N ILE A 39 5.72 0.45 -0.79
CA ILE A 39 6.59 1.46 -1.42
C ILE A 39 7.92 1.59 -0.67
N LYS A 40 7.89 1.56 0.67
CA LYS A 40 9.12 1.57 1.47
C LYS A 40 10.01 0.39 1.14
N PHE A 41 9.46 -0.82 1.09
CA PHE A 41 10.17 -2.03 0.67
C PHE A 41 10.79 -1.85 -0.73
N LEU A 42 10.00 -1.36 -1.68
CA LEU A 42 10.49 -1.16 -3.05
C LEU A 42 11.69 -0.18 -3.11
N ASN A 43 11.57 0.94 -2.41
CA ASN A 43 12.60 1.99 -2.42
C ASN A 43 13.85 1.59 -1.61
N GLU A 44 13.66 1.08 -0.40
CA GLU A 44 14.77 0.84 0.54
C GLU A 44 15.44 -0.51 0.30
N ASP A 45 14.65 -1.57 0.15
CA ASP A 45 15.15 -2.94 0.08
C ASP A 45 15.45 -3.35 -1.36
N CYS A 46 14.62 -2.93 -2.33
CA CYS A 46 14.84 -3.27 -3.74
C CYS A 46 15.62 -2.21 -4.54
N LYS A 47 15.81 -1.00 -4.00
CA LYS A 47 16.42 0.14 -4.73
C LYS A 47 15.69 0.48 -6.03
N LEU A 48 14.36 0.36 -6.02
CA LEU A 48 13.49 0.59 -7.15
C LEU A 48 12.47 1.69 -6.82
N ILE A 49 12.02 2.42 -7.83
CA ILE A 49 10.91 3.36 -7.73
C ILE A 49 9.81 2.92 -8.67
N HIS A 50 8.57 2.90 -8.19
CA HIS A 50 7.40 2.49 -8.97
C HIS A 50 7.13 3.35 -10.21
N GLY A 51 7.35 4.67 -10.10
CA GLY A 51 7.28 5.61 -11.22
C GLY A 51 5.90 6.21 -11.49
N ASN A 52 4.79 5.58 -11.08
CA ASN A 52 3.44 6.14 -11.21
C ASN A 52 2.43 5.48 -10.25
N ILE A 53 2.52 5.79 -8.96
CA ILE A 53 1.54 5.31 -7.98
C ILE A 53 0.22 6.08 -8.12
N GLN A 54 -0.84 5.34 -8.44
CA GLN A 54 -2.19 5.87 -8.61
C GLN A 54 -3.21 4.86 -8.08
N LEU A 55 -4.47 5.28 -7.92
CA LEU A 55 -5.51 4.37 -7.43
C LEU A 55 -5.66 3.12 -8.33
N ALA A 56 -5.49 3.31 -9.64
CA ALA A 56 -5.53 2.25 -10.63
C ALA A 56 -4.28 1.33 -10.62
N SER A 57 -3.28 1.56 -9.77
CA SER A 57 -2.13 0.66 -9.60
C SER A 57 -2.22 -0.15 -8.31
N ILE A 58 -3.37 -0.10 -7.63
CA ILE A 58 -3.61 -0.75 -6.34
C ILE A 58 -4.89 -1.59 -6.41
N TYR A 59 -4.83 -2.83 -5.96
CA TYR A 59 -6.01 -3.69 -5.85
C TYR A 59 -6.00 -4.55 -4.58
N VAL A 60 -7.18 -4.99 -4.18
CA VAL A 60 -7.37 -5.98 -3.12
C VAL A 60 -7.57 -7.34 -3.76
N ALA A 61 -6.69 -8.28 -3.45
CA ALA A 61 -6.85 -9.67 -3.86
C ALA A 61 -8.07 -10.30 -3.17
N ARG A 62 -8.59 -11.40 -3.73
CA ARG A 62 -9.72 -12.13 -3.12
C ARG A 62 -9.41 -12.64 -1.70
N SER A 63 -8.13 -12.82 -1.36
CA SER A 63 -7.67 -13.15 -0.01
C SER A 63 -7.81 -12.00 0.99
N GLY A 64 -8.02 -10.77 0.54
CA GLY A 64 -7.98 -9.56 1.35
C GLY A 64 -6.62 -8.87 1.38
N ASP A 65 -5.61 -9.42 0.71
CA ASP A 65 -4.27 -8.82 0.63
C ASP A 65 -4.26 -7.63 -0.33
N TRP A 66 -3.55 -6.58 0.07
CA TRP A 66 -3.34 -5.39 -0.76
C TRP A 66 -2.13 -5.60 -1.67
N LYS A 67 -2.29 -5.32 -2.95
CA LYS A 67 -1.26 -5.54 -3.96
C LYS A 67 -1.05 -4.29 -4.80
N ILE A 68 0.22 -4.02 -5.11
CA ILE A 68 0.65 -2.95 -6.02
C ILE A 68 1.00 -3.59 -7.36
N PHE A 69 0.58 -2.97 -8.45
CA PHE A 69 0.88 -3.39 -9.83
C PHE A 69 1.22 -2.16 -10.69
N GLY A 70 1.31 -2.30 -12.00
CA GLY A 70 1.61 -1.18 -12.90
C GLY A 70 3.09 -0.78 -12.84
N PHE A 71 3.98 -1.77 -13.00
CA PHE A 71 5.43 -1.61 -12.90
C PHE A 71 6.08 -1.24 -14.25
N GLU A 72 5.31 -0.76 -15.23
CA GLU A 72 5.82 -0.42 -16.56
C GLU A 72 6.75 0.80 -16.54
N LEU A 73 6.60 1.65 -15.53
CA LEU A 73 7.44 2.83 -15.27
C LEU A 73 8.43 2.62 -14.12
N LEU A 74 8.65 1.36 -13.73
CA LEU A 74 9.59 1.00 -12.69
C LEU A 74 11.01 1.39 -13.08
N ASP A 75 11.71 2.09 -12.19
CA ASP A 75 13.06 2.59 -12.43
C ASP A 75 13.98 2.29 -11.24
N SER A 76 15.29 2.34 -11.46
CA SER A 76 16.28 2.08 -10.41
C SER A 76 16.72 3.38 -9.73
N LEU A 77 16.89 3.34 -8.40
CA LEU A 77 17.44 4.44 -7.60
C LEU A 77 18.95 4.59 -7.75
N ASP A 78 19.65 3.49 -8.05
CA ASP A 78 21.10 3.48 -8.15
C ASP A 78 21.59 3.85 -9.56
N GLU A 79 20.68 3.96 -10.53
CA GLU A 79 21.04 4.22 -11.90
C GLU A 79 21.26 5.72 -12.13
N PRO A 80 22.46 6.14 -12.57
CA PRO A 80 22.80 7.57 -12.70
C PRO A 80 21.95 8.29 -13.75
N ARG A 81 21.27 7.54 -14.62
CA ARG A 81 20.32 8.06 -15.61
C ARG A 81 19.03 7.24 -15.54
N PRO A 82 18.07 7.65 -14.68
CA PRO A 82 16.76 7.01 -14.60
C PRO A 82 16.10 7.00 -15.97
N LYS A 83 15.61 5.83 -16.38
CA LYS A 83 15.03 5.60 -17.72
C LYS A 83 13.72 6.34 -17.94
N PHE A 84 12.91 6.48 -16.89
CA PHE A 84 11.56 7.04 -16.96
C PHE A 84 11.41 8.32 -16.13
N MET A 85 12.30 8.56 -15.17
CA MET A 85 12.28 9.76 -14.33
C MET A 85 13.02 10.97 -14.88
N ASN A 86 13.70 10.87 -16.03
CA ASN A 86 14.30 12.04 -16.63
C ASN A 86 13.23 12.85 -17.39
N ALA A 87 13.11 14.16 -17.11
CA ALA A 87 12.07 15.03 -17.70
C ALA A 87 12.10 15.04 -19.25
N ASN A 88 13.23 14.66 -19.85
CA ASN A 88 13.40 14.56 -21.29
C ASN A 88 12.97 13.20 -21.86
N SER A 89 12.69 12.17 -21.04
CA SER A 89 12.40 10.78 -21.47
C SER A 89 10.93 10.49 -21.67
N LEU A 90 10.03 11.31 -21.13
CA LEU A 90 8.59 11.16 -21.34
C LEU A 90 8.21 11.26 -22.83
N GLY A 91 9.03 11.94 -23.64
CA GLY A 91 8.85 12.02 -25.09
C GLY A 91 9.45 10.85 -25.89
N TYR A 92 10.32 10.03 -25.31
CA TYR A 92 11.11 9.04 -26.06
C TYR A 92 10.56 7.60 -26.03
N LYS A 93 9.54 7.28 -25.22
CA LYS A 93 9.13 5.87 -25.04
C LYS A 93 7.67 5.49 -25.17
N TYR A 94 6.70 6.41 -25.13
CA TYR A 94 5.30 6.02 -25.35
C TYR A 94 5.02 5.50 -26.77
N SER A 95 5.84 5.90 -27.75
CA SER A 95 5.75 5.46 -29.15
C SER A 95 6.31 4.05 -29.41
N GLU A 96 7.19 3.53 -28.55
CA GLU A 96 7.84 2.21 -28.78
C GLU A 96 7.16 1.07 -28.03
N ILE A 97 6.30 1.37 -27.05
CA ILE A 97 5.60 0.37 -26.23
C ILE A 97 4.24 -0.02 -26.86
N SER A 98 3.78 0.74 -27.85
CA SER A 98 2.53 0.48 -28.59
C SER A 98 2.73 -0.18 -29.96
N SER A 99 3.92 -0.72 -30.23
CA SER A 99 4.26 -1.46 -31.46
C SER A 99 4.31 -2.97 -31.23
#